data_AF-A0A2N9HBI3-F1
#
_entry.id   AF-A0A2N9HBI3-F1
#
_cell.length_a   1.000
_cell.length_b   1.000
_cell.length_c   1.000
_cell.angle_alpha   90.00
_cell.angle_beta   90.00
_cell.angle_gamma   90.00
#
_symmetry.space_group_name_H-M   'P 1'
#
loop_
_entity.id
_entity.type
_entity.pdbx_description
1 polymer ?
#
loop_
_entity_poly.entity_id
_entity_poly.type
_entity_poly.pdbx_seq_one_letter_code
_entity_poly.pdbx_strand_id
1 'polypeptide(L)'
;MGSLENGVEKLTLHGREDKEQEHEQEEEEPILKEQNQRFCMFPIRYKQLWEMYKKAEASFWTAEEVDLSQDAKQWETLSDSEKHFISHVLAFFAASDGIVMENLAARFLNDVQVPEARAFYGFQIAMENIHSGRAFLLLETYIKDSKEKHRLFNAVENIPCVARKANWALDWIRSSTLFAERLVAFACIEGIFFSGR
;
A
#
# COMPACT_ATOMS: atom_id res chain seq x y z
N MET A 1 13.43 2.32 50.11
CA MET A 1 13.56 2.64 48.68
C MET A 1 13.19 1.45 47.78
N GLY A 2 12.15 0.65 48.10
CA GLY A 2 11.89 -0.62 47.38
C GLY A 2 10.45 -0.86 46.90
N SER A 3 9.64 0.19 46.69
CA SER A 3 8.22 0.02 46.29
C SER A 3 7.84 0.58 44.93
N LEU A 4 8.73 1.31 44.25
CA LEU A 4 8.42 1.92 42.93
C LEU A 4 8.88 1.06 41.74
N GLU A 5 9.93 0.24 41.89
CA GLU A 5 10.42 -0.65 40.81
C GLU A 5 9.45 -1.82 40.53
N ASN A 6 8.83 -2.40 41.56
CA ASN A 6 7.88 -3.51 41.42
C ASN A 6 6.58 -3.16 40.67
N GLY A 7 6.20 -1.88 40.59
CA GLY A 7 4.99 -1.46 39.88
C GLY A 7 5.19 -1.38 38.36
N VAL A 8 6.37 -0.92 37.93
CA VAL A 8 6.71 -0.74 36.51
C VAL A 8 7.01 -2.08 35.85
N GLU A 9 7.73 -2.98 36.53
CA GLU A 9 7.97 -4.36 36.06
C GLU A 9 6.67 -5.16 35.92
N LYS A 10 5.72 -5.01 36.85
CA LYS A 10 4.45 -5.72 36.81
C LYS A 10 3.52 -5.22 35.68
N LEU A 11 3.54 -3.91 35.39
CA LEU A 11 2.83 -3.31 34.26
C LEU A 11 3.42 -3.71 32.91
N THR A 12 4.75 -3.84 32.82
CA THR A 12 5.42 -4.27 31.57
C THR A 12 5.29 -5.76 31.31
N LEU A 13 5.24 -6.59 32.35
CA LEU A 13 4.95 -8.03 32.22
C LEU A 13 3.50 -8.28 31.80
N HIS A 14 2.54 -7.59 32.42
CA HIS A 14 1.12 -7.74 32.08
C HIS A 14 0.84 -7.31 30.63
N GLY A 15 1.38 -6.17 30.19
CA GLY A 15 1.27 -5.74 28.78
C GLY A 15 2.02 -6.61 27.78
N ARG A 16 2.86 -7.56 28.24
CA ARG A 16 3.51 -8.57 27.39
C ARG A 16 2.64 -9.81 27.26
N GLU A 17 2.08 -10.28 28.36
CA GLU A 17 1.13 -11.40 28.40
C GLU A 17 -0.14 -11.10 27.60
N ASP A 18 -0.66 -9.87 27.69
CA ASP A 18 -1.84 -9.44 26.92
C ASP A 18 -1.57 -9.47 25.41
N LYS A 19 -0.37 -9.04 24.97
CA LYS A 19 0.04 -9.06 23.56
C LYS A 19 0.28 -10.46 23.02
N GLU A 20 0.84 -11.35 23.84
CA GLU A 20 1.02 -12.76 23.46
C GLU A 20 -0.35 -13.43 23.27
N GLN A 21 -1.33 -13.16 24.13
CA GLN A 21 -2.70 -13.66 23.97
C GLN A 21 -3.41 -13.08 22.75
N GLU A 22 -3.20 -11.81 22.42
CA GLU A 22 -3.76 -11.19 21.21
C GLU A 22 -3.21 -11.85 19.93
N HIS A 23 -1.92 -12.18 19.88
CA HIS A 23 -1.32 -12.90 18.74
C HIS A 23 -1.81 -14.35 18.64
N GLU A 24 -1.99 -15.06 19.75
CA GLU A 24 -2.57 -16.41 19.73
C GLU A 24 -4.02 -16.41 19.21
N GLN A 25 -4.81 -15.39 19.59
CA GLN A 25 -6.17 -15.23 19.08
C GLN A 25 -6.21 -14.85 17.59
N GLU A 26 -5.23 -14.08 17.13
CA GLU A 26 -5.05 -13.70 15.74
C GLU A 26 -4.83 -14.92 14.82
N GLU A 27 -4.02 -15.90 15.23
CA GLU A 27 -3.77 -17.12 14.46
C GLU A 27 -5.05 -17.98 14.27
N GLU A 28 -6.01 -17.83 15.17
CA GLU A 28 -7.31 -18.51 15.09
C GLU A 28 -8.32 -17.78 14.19
N GLU A 29 -8.03 -16.56 13.73
CA GLU A 29 -8.92 -15.83 12.84
C GLU A 29 -9.12 -16.59 11.51
N PRO A 30 -10.37 -16.76 11.03
CA PRO A 30 -10.63 -17.55 9.83
C PRO A 30 -9.91 -17.09 8.55
N ILE A 31 -9.52 -15.81 8.48
CA ILE A 31 -8.81 -15.22 7.35
C ILE A 31 -7.30 -15.54 7.38
N LEU A 32 -6.73 -15.77 8.56
CA LEU A 32 -5.30 -15.99 8.82
C LEU A 32 -4.96 -17.44 9.12
N LYS A 33 -5.92 -18.20 9.66
CA LYS A 33 -5.76 -19.61 10.00
C LYS A 33 -5.39 -20.45 8.79
N GLU A 34 -4.31 -21.23 8.91
CA GLU A 34 -3.84 -22.12 7.85
C GLU A 34 -4.91 -23.13 7.43
N GLN A 35 -5.01 -23.34 6.11
CA GLN A 35 -6.04 -24.21 5.52
C GLN A 35 -5.46 -25.06 4.39
N ASN A 36 -5.73 -26.37 4.45
CA ASN A 36 -5.31 -27.33 3.41
C ASN A 36 -5.88 -27.01 2.01
N GLN A 37 -7.00 -26.27 1.93
CA GLN A 37 -7.67 -25.91 0.69
C GLN A 37 -7.23 -24.55 0.12
N ARG A 38 -6.16 -23.94 0.65
CA ARG A 38 -5.63 -22.64 0.17
C ARG A 38 -5.37 -22.58 -1.34
N PHE A 39 -5.05 -23.71 -1.96
CA PHE A 39 -4.73 -23.80 -3.39
C PHE A 39 -5.94 -24.10 -4.29
N CYS A 40 -7.10 -24.42 -3.71
CA CYS A 40 -8.32 -24.72 -4.46
C CYS A 40 -9.31 -23.57 -4.34
N MET A 41 -9.57 -22.87 -5.45
CA MET A 41 -10.48 -21.73 -5.47
C MET A 41 -11.95 -22.12 -5.32
N PHE A 42 -12.31 -23.36 -5.68
CA PHE A 42 -13.69 -23.82 -5.68
C PHE A 42 -13.91 -24.97 -4.69
N PRO A 43 -15.10 -25.06 -4.06
CA PRO A 43 -16.23 -24.13 -4.16
C PRO A 43 -15.98 -22.80 -3.43
N ILE A 44 -16.53 -21.69 -3.96
CA ILE A 44 -16.46 -20.36 -3.33
C ILE A 44 -17.17 -20.37 -1.98
N ARG A 45 -16.47 -19.97 -0.92
CA ARG A 45 -16.94 -19.87 0.46
C ARG A 45 -17.38 -18.45 0.80
N TYR A 46 -16.57 -17.45 0.44
CA TYR A 46 -16.81 -16.05 0.76
C TYR A 46 -17.30 -15.27 -0.46
N LYS A 47 -18.61 -15.30 -0.71
CA LYS A 47 -19.22 -14.69 -1.91
C LYS A 47 -18.94 -13.18 -2.04
N GLN A 48 -18.99 -12.43 -0.94
CA GLN A 48 -18.74 -10.98 -0.98
C GLN A 48 -17.30 -10.65 -1.40
N LEU A 49 -16.32 -11.41 -0.92
CA LEU A 49 -14.92 -11.26 -1.36
C LEU A 49 -14.75 -11.61 -2.83
N TRP A 50 -15.41 -12.68 -3.27
CA TRP A 50 -15.40 -13.08 -4.68
C TRP A 50 -16.04 -12.00 -5.58
N GLU A 51 -17.15 -11.41 -5.16
CA GLU A 51 -17.79 -10.30 -5.87
C GLU A 51 -16.88 -9.08 -5.96
N MET A 52 -16.12 -8.76 -4.90
CA MET A 52 -15.10 -7.70 -4.94
C MET A 52 -13.97 -8.03 -5.92
N TYR A 53 -13.48 -9.26 -5.93
CA TYR A 53 -12.49 -9.71 -6.92
C TYR A 53 -13.03 -9.55 -8.35
N LYS A 54 -14.26 -10.02 -8.61
CA LYS A 54 -14.89 -9.87 -9.93
C LYS A 54 -15.13 -8.44 -10.34
N LYS A 55 -15.45 -7.56 -9.38
CA LYS A 55 -15.57 -6.12 -9.62
C LYS A 55 -14.23 -5.50 -10.01
N ALA A 56 -13.15 -5.87 -9.32
CA ALA A 56 -11.80 -5.44 -9.64
C ALA A 56 -11.36 -5.94 -11.03
N GLU A 57 -11.55 -7.24 -11.30
CA GLU A 57 -11.25 -7.88 -12.60
C GLU A 57 -12.00 -7.20 -13.75
N ALA A 58 -13.28 -6.87 -13.57
CA ALA A 58 -14.08 -6.16 -14.56
C ALA A 58 -13.64 -4.70 -14.79
N SER A 59 -12.77 -4.17 -13.93
CA SER A 59 -12.23 -2.80 -14.02
C SER A 59 -10.79 -2.77 -14.55
N PHE A 60 -10.30 -3.88 -15.12
CA PHE A 60 -8.97 -3.95 -15.72
C PHE A 60 -8.79 -2.89 -16.80
N TRP A 61 -7.60 -2.30 -16.84
CA TRP A 61 -7.15 -1.37 -17.87
C TRP A 61 -5.62 -1.45 -18.02
N THR A 62 -5.09 -0.99 -19.15
CA THR A 62 -3.65 -0.94 -19.43
C THR A 62 -3.16 0.49 -19.60
N ALA A 63 -1.89 0.76 -19.27
CA ALA A 63 -1.32 2.11 -19.30
C ALA A 63 -1.38 2.74 -20.71
N GLU A 64 -1.33 1.91 -21.74
CA GLU A 64 -1.39 2.25 -23.16
C GLU A 64 -2.78 2.73 -23.61
N GLU A 65 -3.86 2.40 -22.89
CA GLU A 65 -5.21 2.86 -23.21
C GLU A 65 -5.39 4.37 -22.99
N VAL A 66 -4.48 5.01 -22.24
CA VAL A 66 -4.59 6.43 -21.91
C VAL A 66 -3.65 7.27 -22.77
N ASP A 67 -4.21 7.89 -23.79
CA ASP A 67 -3.51 8.79 -24.72
C ASP A 67 -2.99 10.06 -24.02
N LEU A 68 -1.71 10.36 -24.25
CA LEU A 68 -0.99 11.53 -23.71
C LEU A 68 -0.57 12.53 -24.80
N SER A 69 -1.01 12.32 -26.05
CA SER A 69 -0.58 13.10 -27.21
C SER A 69 -0.84 14.61 -27.10
N GLN A 70 -1.89 14.99 -26.38
CA GLN A 70 -2.28 16.40 -26.18
C GLN A 70 -1.71 17.00 -24.89
N ASP A 71 -1.47 16.17 -23.87
CA ASP A 71 -1.07 16.59 -22.54
C ASP A 71 0.28 17.32 -22.55
N ALA A 72 1.22 16.91 -23.40
CA ALA A 72 2.50 17.59 -23.52
C ALA A 72 2.35 19.07 -23.94
N LYS A 73 1.31 19.40 -24.73
CA LYS A 73 1.02 20.79 -25.11
C LYS A 73 0.36 21.56 -23.98
N GLN A 74 -0.56 20.92 -23.26
CA GLN A 74 -1.25 21.52 -22.11
C GLN A 74 -0.29 21.77 -20.94
N TRP A 75 0.67 20.86 -20.73
CA TRP A 75 1.72 21.04 -19.75
C TRP A 75 2.46 22.36 -19.94
N GLU A 76 2.80 22.71 -21.18
CA GLU A 76 3.52 23.96 -21.47
C GLU A 76 2.72 25.23 -21.14
N THR A 77 1.38 25.16 -21.12
CA THR A 77 0.52 26.31 -20.79
C THR A 77 0.35 26.55 -19.30
N LEU A 78 0.80 25.61 -18.45
CA LEU A 78 0.69 25.72 -17.00
C LEU A 78 1.73 26.69 -16.43
N SER A 79 1.36 27.35 -15.32
CA SER A 79 2.29 28.11 -14.50
C SER A 79 3.33 27.22 -13.83
N ASP A 80 4.46 27.80 -13.43
CA ASP A 80 5.50 27.06 -12.71
C ASP A 80 4.98 26.49 -11.38
N SER A 81 4.05 27.18 -10.71
CA SER A 81 3.41 26.68 -9.48
C SER A 81 2.55 25.44 -9.74
N GLU A 82 1.80 25.40 -10.83
CA GLU A 82 0.97 24.24 -11.21
C GLU A 82 1.85 23.06 -11.61
N LYS A 83 2.89 23.32 -12.42
CA LYS A 83 3.88 22.30 -12.79
C LYS A 83 4.58 21.73 -11.56
N HIS A 84 4.99 22.58 -10.62
CA HIS A 84 5.60 22.17 -9.37
C HIS A 84 4.65 21.27 -8.55
N PHE A 85 3.40 21.68 -8.39
CA PHE A 85 2.40 20.89 -7.66
C PHE A 85 2.17 19.52 -8.31
N ILE A 86 1.85 19.48 -9.60
CA ILE A 86 1.54 18.23 -10.32
C ILE A 86 2.74 17.29 -10.32
N SER A 87 3.94 17.79 -10.61
CA SER A 87 5.15 16.96 -10.61
C SER A 87 5.43 16.30 -9.26
N HIS A 88 5.21 17.01 -8.14
CA HIS A 88 5.40 16.46 -6.81
C HIS A 88 4.31 15.45 -6.43
N VAL A 89 3.07 15.65 -6.88
CA VAL A 89 1.98 14.69 -6.71
C VAL A 89 2.28 13.39 -7.50
N LEU A 90 2.74 13.51 -8.74
CA LEU A 90 3.13 12.35 -9.55
C LEU A 90 4.32 11.59 -8.96
N ALA A 91 5.33 12.32 -8.43
CA ALA A 91 6.45 11.73 -7.71
C ALA A 91 5.99 10.95 -6.46
N PHE A 92 5.01 11.48 -5.72
CA PHE A 92 4.42 10.79 -4.57
C PHE A 92 3.71 9.50 -4.99
N PHE A 93 2.90 9.52 -6.05
CA PHE A 93 2.19 8.32 -6.53
C PHE A 93 3.15 7.26 -7.04
N ALA A 94 4.13 7.63 -7.87
CA ALA A 94 5.12 6.70 -8.41
C ALA A 94 5.87 5.92 -7.31
N ALA A 95 6.17 6.58 -6.19
CA ALA A 95 6.79 5.94 -5.03
C ALA A 95 5.80 5.13 -4.17
N SER A 96 4.57 5.62 -4.00
CA SER A 96 3.60 5.03 -3.07
C SER A 96 3.04 3.71 -3.58
N ASP A 97 2.75 3.60 -4.88
CA ASP A 97 2.22 2.37 -5.49
C ASP A 97 3.20 1.19 -5.27
N GLY A 98 4.51 1.45 -5.34
CA GLY A 98 5.56 0.47 -5.06
C GLY A 98 5.58 0.02 -3.58
N ILE A 99 5.31 0.92 -2.64
CA ILE A 99 5.26 0.60 -1.20
C ILE A 99 4.03 -0.25 -0.88
N VAL A 100 2.89 0.07 -1.49
CA VAL A 100 1.65 -0.71 -1.36
C VAL A 100 1.87 -2.12 -1.91
N MET A 101 2.46 -2.22 -3.11
CA MET A 101 2.79 -3.50 -3.73
C MET A 101 3.70 -4.36 -2.83
N GLU A 102 4.75 -3.75 -2.24
CA GLU A 102 5.66 -4.45 -1.32
C GLU A 102 4.90 -5.04 -0.12
N ASN A 103 3.98 -4.28 0.49
CA ASN A 103 3.16 -4.80 1.59
C ASN A 103 2.24 -5.94 1.14
N LEU A 104 1.57 -5.78 0.01
CA LEU A 104 0.67 -6.80 -0.51
C LEU A 104 1.42 -8.12 -0.77
N ALA A 105 2.60 -8.04 -1.38
CA ALA A 105 3.40 -9.21 -1.72
C ALA A 105 4.10 -9.84 -0.50
N ALA A 106 4.76 -9.03 0.33
CA ALA A 106 5.58 -9.52 1.44
C ALA A 106 4.77 -9.83 2.71
N ARG A 107 3.62 -9.19 2.91
CA ARG A 107 2.80 -9.32 4.13
C ARG A 107 1.43 -9.90 3.83
N PHE A 108 0.52 -9.13 3.22
CA PHE A 108 -0.90 -9.53 3.18
C PHE A 108 -1.16 -10.82 2.40
N LEU A 109 -0.44 -11.07 1.29
CA LEU A 109 -0.51 -12.35 0.58
C LEU A 109 0.17 -13.50 1.32
N ASN A 110 1.00 -13.26 2.34
CA ASN A 110 1.54 -14.32 3.17
C ASN A 110 0.61 -14.63 4.33
N ASP A 111 0.07 -13.59 4.97
CA ASP A 111 -0.82 -13.67 6.13
C ASP A 111 -2.17 -14.29 5.75
N VAL A 112 -2.80 -13.86 4.65
CA VAL A 112 -4.16 -14.27 4.29
C VAL A 112 -4.23 -15.64 3.61
N GLN A 113 -5.01 -16.55 4.20
CA GLN A 113 -5.15 -17.94 3.75
C GLN A 113 -6.39 -18.17 2.88
N VAL A 114 -7.36 -17.25 2.89
CA VAL A 114 -8.63 -17.35 2.14
C VAL A 114 -8.40 -17.17 0.63
N PRO A 115 -8.66 -18.18 -0.22
CA PRO A 115 -8.38 -18.12 -1.67
C PRO A 115 -9.01 -16.93 -2.40
N GLU A 116 -10.24 -16.55 -2.05
CA GLU A 116 -10.96 -15.44 -2.67
C GLU A 116 -10.30 -14.08 -2.39
N ALA A 117 -9.84 -13.86 -1.15
CA ALA A 117 -9.08 -12.66 -0.79
C ALA A 117 -7.70 -12.63 -1.47
N ARG A 118 -7.04 -13.79 -1.59
CA ARG A 118 -5.77 -13.92 -2.31
C ARG A 118 -5.92 -13.62 -3.80
N ALA A 119 -7.04 -14.00 -4.42
CA ALA A 119 -7.36 -13.63 -5.80
C ALA A 119 -7.49 -12.12 -5.94
N PHE A 120 -8.21 -11.47 -5.02
CA PHE A 120 -8.33 -10.02 -4.97
C PHE A 120 -6.95 -9.35 -4.85
N TYR A 121 -6.12 -9.75 -3.88
CA TYR A 121 -4.79 -9.16 -3.70
C TYR A 121 -3.84 -9.45 -4.85
N GLY A 122 -3.91 -10.63 -5.46
CA GLY A 122 -3.14 -10.94 -6.66
C GLY A 122 -3.47 -10.00 -7.82
N PHE A 123 -4.75 -9.70 -8.01
CA PHE A 123 -5.19 -8.72 -9.01
C PHE A 123 -4.83 -7.29 -8.62
N GLN A 124 -4.94 -6.93 -7.33
CA GLN A 124 -4.52 -5.61 -6.84
C GLN A 124 -3.03 -5.37 -7.13
N ILE A 125 -2.15 -6.34 -6.86
CA ILE A 125 -0.72 -6.24 -7.20
C ILE A 125 -0.50 -6.00 -8.70
N ALA A 126 -1.26 -6.69 -9.56
CA ALA A 126 -1.19 -6.46 -11.00
C ALA A 126 -1.58 -5.01 -11.35
N MET A 127 -2.64 -4.48 -10.74
CA MET A 127 -3.08 -3.11 -10.94
C MET A 127 -2.09 -2.07 -10.37
N GLU A 128 -1.47 -2.31 -9.22
CA GLU A 128 -0.44 -1.39 -8.66
C GLU A 128 0.77 -1.27 -9.60
N ASN A 129 1.16 -2.35 -10.28
CA ASN A 129 2.21 -2.28 -11.29
C ASN A 129 1.81 -1.41 -12.48
N ILE A 130 0.54 -1.49 -12.91
CA ILE A 130 0.01 -0.65 -13.98
C ILE A 130 -0.09 0.81 -13.54
N HIS A 131 -0.51 1.08 -12.30
CA HIS A 131 -0.53 2.42 -11.70
C HIS A 131 0.87 3.05 -11.65
N SER A 132 1.86 2.30 -11.15
CA SER A 132 3.25 2.75 -11.11
C SER A 132 3.80 3.02 -12.51
N GLY A 133 3.55 2.13 -13.47
CA GLY A 133 3.92 2.33 -14.88
C GLY A 133 3.26 3.57 -15.50
N ARG A 134 2.00 3.85 -15.14
CA ARG A 134 1.29 5.05 -15.59
C ARG A 134 1.89 6.32 -15.01
N ALA A 135 2.18 6.35 -13.71
CA ALA A 135 2.84 7.49 -13.06
C ALA A 135 4.21 7.76 -13.68
N PHE A 136 4.96 6.70 -13.99
CA PHE A 136 6.24 6.80 -14.70
C PHE A 136 6.07 7.45 -16.09
N LEU A 137 5.13 6.97 -16.91
CA LEU A 137 4.90 7.51 -18.25
C LEU A 137 4.47 8.99 -18.23
N LEU A 138 3.69 9.40 -17.23
CA LEU A 138 3.31 10.80 -17.04
C LEU A 138 4.53 11.68 -16.73
N LEU A 139 5.37 11.26 -15.79
CA LEU A 139 6.61 11.97 -15.46
C LEU A 139 7.57 12.04 -16.66
N GLU A 140 7.72 10.94 -17.42
CA GLU A 140 8.52 10.91 -18.65
C GLU A 140 8.02 11.91 -19.69
N THR A 141 6.69 12.04 -19.81
CA THR A 141 6.04 12.92 -20.80
C THR A 141 6.20 14.39 -20.44
N TYR A 142 6.05 14.74 -19.16
CA TYR A 142 5.99 16.13 -18.70
C TYR A 142 7.37 16.71 -18.36
N ILE A 143 8.29 15.89 -17.83
CA ILE A 143 9.56 16.35 -17.30
C ILE A 143 10.69 16.05 -18.29
N LYS A 144 11.13 17.07 -19.02
CA LYS A 144 12.21 16.93 -20.00
C LYS A 144 13.62 17.01 -19.40
N ASP A 145 13.78 17.73 -18.30
CA ASP A 145 15.08 17.82 -17.62
C ASP A 145 15.40 16.49 -16.94
N SER A 146 16.52 15.89 -17.35
CA SER A 146 16.94 14.57 -16.84
C SER A 146 17.28 14.60 -15.36
N LYS A 147 17.80 15.74 -14.86
CA LYS A 147 18.17 15.87 -13.45
C LYS A 147 16.93 15.95 -12.57
N GLU A 148 15.96 16.77 -12.94
CA GLU A 148 14.69 16.89 -12.21
C GLU A 148 13.90 15.59 -12.26
N LYS A 149 13.85 14.92 -13.41
CA LYS A 149 13.27 13.59 -13.56
C LYS A 149 13.87 12.59 -12.58
N HIS A 150 15.20 12.52 -12.50
CA HIS A 150 15.88 11.64 -11.55
C HIS A 150 15.54 11.98 -10.08
N ARG A 151 15.43 13.28 -9.76
CA ARG A 151 15.00 13.74 -8.43
C ARG A 151 13.58 13.28 -8.08
N LEU A 152 12.65 13.37 -9.04
CA LEU A 152 11.25 13.00 -8.87
C LEU A 152 11.05 11.48 -8.81
N PHE A 153 11.78 10.69 -9.60
CA PHE A 153 11.72 9.22 -9.48
C PHE A 153 12.28 8.72 -8.16
N ASN A 154 13.27 9.41 -7.59
CA ASN A 154 13.81 9.12 -6.27
C ASN A 154 13.18 10.03 -5.20
N ALA A 155 11.86 10.26 -5.29
CA ALA A 155 11.16 11.19 -4.41
C ALA A 155 11.24 10.84 -2.93
N VAL A 156 11.31 9.55 -2.58
CA VAL A 156 11.46 9.10 -1.18
C VAL A 156 12.76 9.62 -0.57
N GLU A 157 13.83 9.73 -1.35
CA GLU A 157 15.13 10.22 -0.88
C GLU A 157 15.23 11.75 -0.99
N ASN A 158 14.60 12.32 -2.01
CA ASN A 158 14.83 13.72 -2.40
C ASN A 158 13.72 14.69 -1.98
N ILE A 159 12.54 14.21 -1.59
CA ILE A 159 11.37 15.05 -1.27
C ILE A 159 10.90 14.77 0.16
N PRO A 160 11.19 15.67 1.13
CA PRO A 160 10.94 15.40 2.55
C PRO A 160 9.49 15.05 2.91
N CYS A 161 8.49 15.63 2.23
CA CYS A 161 7.09 15.30 2.51
C CYS A 161 6.71 13.89 2.02
N VAL A 162 7.26 13.45 0.88
CA VAL A 162 7.10 12.09 0.37
C VAL A 162 7.84 11.10 1.28
N ALA A 163 9.08 11.41 1.65
CA ALA A 163 9.90 10.61 2.56
C ALA A 163 9.17 10.29 3.88
N ARG A 164 8.53 11.29 4.51
CA ARG A 164 7.79 11.08 5.77
C ARG A 164 6.61 10.13 5.60
N LYS A 165 5.82 10.28 4.53
CA LYS A 165 4.69 9.39 4.23
C LYS A 165 5.17 7.96 3.92
N ALA A 166 6.24 7.84 3.13
CA ALA A 166 6.85 6.57 2.79
C ALA A 166 7.40 5.84 4.03
N ASN A 167 8.14 6.54 4.88
CA ASN A 167 8.68 5.96 6.13
C ASN A 167 7.56 5.48 7.05
N TRP A 168 6.49 6.26 7.20
CA TRP A 168 5.32 5.83 7.99
C TRP A 168 4.72 4.53 7.47
N ALA A 169 4.59 4.38 6.14
CA ALA A 169 4.10 3.14 5.54
C ALA A 169 5.09 1.96 5.72
N LEU A 170 6.39 2.21 5.52
CA LEU A 170 7.44 1.19 5.70
C LEU A 170 7.52 0.68 7.14
N ASP A 171 7.26 1.54 8.12
CA ASP A 171 7.22 1.16 9.53
C ASP A 171 6.13 0.10 9.78
N TRP A 172 4.95 0.24 9.15
CA TRP A 172 3.88 -0.77 9.24
C TRP A 172 4.24 -2.09 8.55
N ILE A 173 4.91 -2.05 7.41
CA ILE A 173 5.37 -3.27 6.70
C ILE A 173 6.31 -4.07 7.60
N ARG A 174 7.26 -3.38 8.23
CA ARG A 174 8.30 -3.97 9.09
C ARG A 174 7.81 -4.29 10.50
N SER A 175 6.66 -3.76 10.90
CA SER A 175 6.11 -3.95 12.22
C SER A 175 5.66 -5.40 12.46
N SER A 176 5.75 -5.83 13.72
CA SER A 176 5.19 -7.09 14.21
C SER A 176 3.81 -6.89 14.86
N THR A 177 3.09 -5.82 14.50
CA THR A 177 1.76 -5.51 15.06
C THR A 177 0.72 -6.56 14.63
N LEU A 178 -0.54 -6.39 14.99
CA LEU A 178 -1.59 -7.26 14.49
C LEU A 178 -1.90 -6.96 13.01
N PHE A 179 -2.29 -7.98 12.26
CA PHE A 179 -2.84 -7.93 10.92
C PHE A 179 -3.96 -6.90 10.82
N ALA A 180 -4.89 -6.87 11.79
CA ALA A 180 -5.99 -5.91 11.79
C ALA A 180 -5.48 -4.45 11.85
N GLU A 181 -4.47 -4.18 12.67
CA GLU A 181 -3.84 -2.85 12.76
C GLU A 181 -3.15 -2.47 11.46
N ARG A 182 -2.39 -3.40 10.87
CA ARG A 182 -1.76 -3.20 9.55
C ARG A 182 -2.81 -2.99 8.46
N LEU A 183 -3.91 -3.74 8.48
CA LEU A 183 -4.99 -3.63 7.51
C LEU A 183 -5.62 -2.24 7.55
N VAL A 184 -5.89 -1.71 8.76
CA VAL A 184 -6.37 -0.33 8.93
C VAL A 184 -5.32 0.68 8.47
N ALA A 185 -4.05 0.49 8.82
CA ALA A 185 -2.98 1.38 8.39
C ALA A 185 -2.89 1.47 6.85
N PHE A 186 -2.96 0.33 6.15
CA PHE A 186 -2.94 0.30 4.69
C PHE A 186 -4.23 0.82 4.06
N ALA A 187 -5.38 0.66 4.71
CA ALA A 187 -6.61 1.36 4.30
C ALA A 187 -6.45 2.88 4.42
N CYS A 188 -5.72 3.38 5.42
CA CYS A 188 -5.38 4.80 5.52
C CYS A 188 -4.39 5.25 4.44
N ILE A 189 -3.43 4.40 4.03
CA ILE A 189 -2.52 4.70 2.92
C ILE A 189 -3.36 4.88 1.65
N GLU A 190 -4.10 3.87 1.23
CA GLU A 190 -4.94 3.88 0.02
C GLU A 190 -6.02 4.96 0.04
N GLY A 191 -6.71 5.12 1.18
CA GLY A 191 -7.87 6.00 1.27
C GLY A 191 -7.54 7.44 1.62
N ILE A 192 -6.68 7.67 2.61
CA ILE A 192 -6.41 9.00 3.15
C ILE A 192 -5.23 9.65 2.45
N PHE A 193 -4.11 8.93 2.24
CA PHE A 193 -2.92 9.57 1.67
C PHE A 193 -3.11 10.01 0.22
N PHE A 194 -4.03 9.37 -0.51
CA PHE A 194 -4.43 9.73 -1.88
C PHE A 194 -5.64 10.69 -1.95
N SER A 195 -6.28 11.05 -0.84
CA SER A 195 -7.53 11.83 -0.85
C SER A 195 -7.38 13.30 -1.23
N GLY A 196 -6.16 13.84 -1.29
CA GLY A 196 -5.87 15.23 -1.64
C GLY A 196 -6.38 16.27 -0.63
N ARG A 197 -6.92 15.85 0.53
CA ARG A 197 -7.36 16.70 1.64
C ARG A 197 -6.28 16.86 2.71
#